data_AF-A0A968AYR7-F1
#
_entry.id   AF-A0A968AYR7-F1
#
_cell.length_a   1.000
_cell.length_b   1.000
_cell.length_c   1.000
_cell.angle_alpha   90.00
_cell.angle_beta   90.00
_cell.angle_gamma   90.00
#
_symmetry.space_group_name_H-M   'P 1'
#
loop_
_entity.id
_entity.type
_entity.pdbx_description
1 polymer ?
#
loop_
_entity_poly.entity_id
_entity_poly.type
_entity_poly.pdbx_seq_one_letter_code
_entity_poly.pdbx_strand_id
1 'polypeptide(L)'
;LKIIDTRQPNYLSPKTLREALELAKQYQDNFSFLAGGTDLWVNRHQGNNNSNCLIDISHINELQTVITAENSLKVGALVKLDQ
;
A
#
# COMPACT_ATOMS: atom_id res chain seq x y z
N LEU A 1 23.22 10.06 -19.85
CA LEU A 1 22.40 10.74 -18.83
C LEU A 1 21.06 10.02 -18.73
N LYS A 2 20.72 9.42 -17.58
CA LYS A 2 19.34 8.93 -17.35
C LYS A 2 18.48 10.16 -17.07
N ILE A 3 17.56 10.45 -17.98
CA ILE A 3 16.49 11.43 -17.72
C ILE A 3 15.61 10.79 -16.64
N ILE A 4 15.67 11.30 -15.42
CA ILE A 4 14.72 10.93 -14.37
C ILE A 4 13.45 11.70 -14.69
N ASP A 5 12.43 10.98 -15.16
CA ASP A 5 11.12 11.57 -15.40
C ASP A 5 10.48 11.92 -14.04
N THR A 6 10.38 13.20 -13.74
CA THR A 6 9.81 13.74 -12.49
C THR A 6 8.31 13.49 -12.35
N ARG A 7 7.67 12.80 -13.32
CA ARG A 7 6.24 12.46 -13.32
C ARG A 7 5.90 11.13 -12.64
N GLN A 8 6.88 10.31 -12.25
CA GLN A 8 6.60 9.03 -11.58
C GLN A 8 6.61 9.19 -10.06
N PRO A 9 5.61 8.66 -9.33
CA PRO A 9 5.62 8.70 -7.88
C PRO A 9 6.78 7.85 -7.33
N ASN A 10 7.34 8.27 -6.20
CA ASN A 10 8.30 7.47 -5.46
C ASN A 10 7.64 6.13 -5.07
N TYR A 11 8.34 5.02 -5.31
CA TYR A 11 7.86 3.69 -4.96
C TYR A 11 8.69 3.15 -3.81
N LEU A 12 8.05 2.81 -2.69
CA LEU A 12 8.70 2.31 -1.49
C LEU A 12 8.05 0.98 -1.09
N SER A 13 8.86 -0.05 -0.80
CA SER A 13 8.37 -1.37 -0.38
C SER A 13 8.94 -1.74 1.00
N PRO A 14 8.37 -1.20 2.10
CA PRO A 14 8.78 -1.54 3.45
C PRO A 14 8.58 -3.05 3.73
N LYS A 15 9.36 -3.60 4.65
CA LYS A 15 9.28 -5.00 5.06
C LYS A 15 8.51 -5.20 6.36
N THR A 16 8.21 -4.12 7.08
CA THR A 16 7.50 -4.17 8.36
C THR A 16 6.42 -3.08 8.44
N LEU A 17 5.39 -3.30 9.27
CA LEU A 17 4.40 -2.26 9.56
C LEU A 17 5.03 -0.97 10.08
N ARG A 18 6.04 -1.08 10.94
CA ARG A 18 6.75 0.08 11.50
C ARG A 18 7.38 0.93 10.41
N GLU A 19 8.09 0.31 9.46
CA GLU A 19 8.66 1.04 8.32
C GLU A 19 7.58 1.71 7.47
N ALA A 20 6.48 0.99 7.18
CA ALA A 20 5.37 1.54 6.42
C ALA A 20 4.74 2.77 7.10
N LEU A 21 4.59 2.73 8.43
CA LEU A 21 4.04 3.83 9.22
C LEU A 21 5.00 5.02 9.33
N GLU A 22 6.31 4.79 9.48
CA GLU A 22 7.29 5.88 9.46
C GLU A 22 7.35 6.57 8.09
N LEU A 23 7.25 5.80 7.00
CA LEU A 23 7.14 6.35 5.65
C LEU A 23 5.85 7.14 5.47
N ALA A 24 4.70 6.60 5.91
CA ALA A 24 3.43 7.34 5.89
C ALA A 24 3.53 8.67 6.63
N LYS A 25 4.13 8.66 7.83
CA LYS A 25 4.38 9.86 8.63
C LYS A 25 5.31 10.85 7.93
N GLN A 26 6.36 10.37 7.27
CA GLN A 26 7.30 11.20 6.51
C GLN A 26 6.62 11.91 5.34
N TYR A 27 5.72 11.22 4.63
CA TYR A 27 5.04 11.76 3.45
C TYR A 27 3.69 12.45 3.75
N GLN A 28 3.22 12.39 5.01
CA GLN A 28 1.99 13.04 5.49
C GLN A 28 0.78 12.68 4.61
N ASP A 29 0.12 13.63 3.96
CA ASP A 29 -1.04 13.35 3.11
C ASP A 29 -0.67 13.07 1.65
N ASN A 30 0.63 13.06 1.31
CA ASN A 30 1.13 12.92 -0.05
C ASN A 30 1.65 11.51 -0.36
N PHE A 31 0.99 10.49 0.18
CA PHE A 31 1.25 9.10 -0.15
C PHE A 31 -0.06 8.33 -0.40
N SER A 32 0.07 7.13 -0.95
CA SER A 32 -0.98 6.13 -1.02
C SER A 32 -0.40 4.77 -0.66
N PHE A 33 -1.11 3.98 0.14
CA PHE A 33 -0.76 2.57 0.29
C PHE A 33 -1.13 1.81 -0.98
N LEU A 34 -0.23 0.92 -1.41
CA LEU A 34 -0.42 0.03 -2.54
C LEU A 34 -0.48 -1.42 -2.04
N ALA A 35 -1.51 -2.13 -2.49
CA ALA A 35 -1.70 -3.56 -2.29
C ALA A 35 -1.91 -4.23 -3.67
N GLY A 36 -3.11 -4.73 -3.96
CA GLY A 36 -3.45 -5.28 -5.29
C GLY A 36 -3.52 -4.22 -6.41
N GLY A 37 -3.68 -2.94 -6.05
CA GLY A 37 -3.64 -1.82 -6.98
C GLY A 37 -4.92 -1.56 -7.77
N THR A 38 -5.94 -2.43 -7.69
CA THR A 38 -7.20 -2.30 -8.44
C THR A 38 -7.84 -0.93 -8.25
N ASP A 39 -8.03 -0.49 -7.00
CA ASP A 39 -8.65 0.82 -6.73
C ASP A 39 -7.68 1.98 -6.99
N LEU A 40 -6.41 1.81 -6.60
CA LEU A 40 -5.42 2.88 -6.67
C LEU A 40 -5.14 3.27 -8.12
N TRP A 41 -4.89 2.31 -9.00
CA TRP A 41 -4.56 2.59 -10.40
C TRP A 41 -5.74 3.20 -11.15
N VAL A 42 -6.96 2.76 -10.89
CA VAL A 42 -8.17 3.37 -11.46
C VAL A 42 -8.29 4.83 -11.02
N ASN A 43 -8.13 5.11 -9.71
CA ASN A 43 -8.20 6.47 -9.19
C ASN A 43 -7.08 7.38 -9.74
N ARG A 44 -5.86 6.86 -9.92
CA ARG A 44 -4.77 7.62 -10.54
C ARG A 44 -5.05 7.90 -12.02
N HIS A 45 -5.55 6.92 -12.76
CA HIS A 45 -5.89 7.10 -14.18
C HIS A 45 -6.98 8.16 -14.38
N GLN A 46 -7.94 8.24 -13.45
CA GLN A 46 -9.00 9.26 -13.45
C GLN A 46 -8.56 10.61 -12.88
N GLY A 47 -7.34 10.73 -12.34
CA GLY A 47 -6.85 11.96 -11.70
C GLY A 47 -7.39 12.20 -10.28
N ASN A 48 -8.11 11.24 -9.70
CA ASN A 48 -8.65 11.30 -8.34
C ASN A 48 -7.57 11.05 -7.26
N ASN A 49 -6.42 10.52 -7.64
CA ASN A 49 -5.28 10.31 -6.75
C ASN A 49 -3.99 10.75 -7.44
N ASN A 50 -3.35 11.78 -6.89
CA ASN A 50 -2.10 12.32 -7.41
C ASN A 50 -0.96 12.25 -6.38
N SER A 51 -1.06 11.37 -5.39
CA SER A 51 -0.03 11.23 -4.34
C SER A 51 1.34 10.97 -4.97
N ASN A 52 2.38 11.63 -4.46
CA ASN A 52 3.73 11.55 -5.00
C ASN A 52 4.53 10.35 -4.48
N CYS A 53 3.97 9.59 -3.54
CA CYS A 53 4.57 8.38 -3.00
C CYS A 53 3.57 7.22 -2.98
N LEU A 54 4.01 6.05 -3.42
CA LEU A 54 3.31 4.78 -3.30
C LEU A 54 4.09 3.92 -2.30
N ILE A 55 3.42 3.51 -1.23
CA ILE A 55 3.99 2.63 -0.20
C ILE A 55 3.37 1.25 -0.39
N ASP A 56 4.11 0.35 -1.00
CA ASP A 56 3.69 -1.02 -1.27
C ASP A 56 3.81 -1.88 0.00
N ILE A 57 2.65 -2.20 0.57
CA ILE A 57 2.51 -3.01 1.78
C ILE A 57 2.22 -4.48 1.46
N SER A 58 2.16 -4.87 0.17
CA SER A 58 1.80 -6.22 -0.28
C SER A 58 2.74 -7.33 0.20
N HIS A 59 3.89 -6.98 0.76
CA HIS A 59 4.89 -7.92 1.29
C HIS A 59 4.88 -8.03 2.83
N ILE A 60 3.96 -7.35 3.51
CA ILE A 60 3.84 -7.39 4.97
C ILE A 60 2.96 -8.58 5.36
N ASN A 61 3.59 -9.71 5.67
CA ASN A 61 2.90 -11.00 5.92
C ASN A 61 1.91 -10.96 7.08
N GLU A 62 2.16 -10.15 8.12
CA GLU A 62 1.25 -10.01 9.27
C GLU A 62 -0.15 -9.49 8.88
N LEU A 63 -0.25 -8.76 7.76
CA LEU A 63 -1.53 -8.26 7.22
C LEU A 63 -2.25 -9.28 6.33
N GLN A 64 -1.66 -10.44 6.06
CA GLN A 64 -2.20 -11.49 5.17
C GLN A 64 -2.68 -12.71 5.97
N THR A 65 -3.06 -12.49 7.23
CA THR A 65 -3.43 -13.56 8.14
C THR A 65 -4.95 -13.72 8.22
N VAL A 66 -5.40 -14.96 8.35
CA VAL A 66 -6.78 -15.31 8.71
C VAL A 66 -6.72 -16.09 10.00
N ILE A 67 -7.29 -15.54 11.07
CA ILE A 67 -7.19 -16.09 12.43
C ILE A 67 -8.59 -16.36 12.96
N THR A 68 -8.86 -17.62 13.28
CA THR A 68 -10.08 -18.01 13.99
C THR A 68 -9.91 -17.71 15.48
N ALA A 69 -10.83 -16.94 16.04
CA ALA A 69 -11.01 -16.78 17.48
C ALA A 69 -12.35 -17.41 17.89
N GLU A 70 -12.58 -17.58 19.19
CA GLU A 70 -13.71 -18.38 19.73
C GLU A 70 -15.05 -18.14 19.02
N ASN A 71 -15.43 -16.87 18.80
CA ASN A 71 -16.70 -16.50 18.17
C ASN A 71 -16.53 -15.56 16.95
N SER A 72 -15.33 -15.48 16.36
CA SER A 72 -15.08 -14.52 15.28
C SER A 72 -13.94 -14.92 14.37
N LEU A 73 -13.97 -14.42 13.14
CA LEU A 73 -12.85 -14.48 12.21
C LEU A 73 -12.15 -13.12 12.15
N LYS A 74 -10.85 -13.09 12.40
CA LYS A 74 -10.01 -11.91 12.15
C LYS A 74 -9.36 -12.08 10.79
N VAL A 75 -9.67 -11.17 9.86
CA VAL A 75 -9.16 -11.17 8.50
C VAL A 75 -8.23 -9.97 8.35
N GLY A 76 -6.98 -10.23 7.99
CA GLY A 76 -5.98 -9.19 7.73
C GLY A 76 -6.35 -8.35 6.51
N ALA A 77 -5.95 -7.08 6.51
CA ALA A 77 -6.32 -6.10 5.47
C ALA A 77 -5.81 -6.45 4.06
N LEU A 78 -4.85 -7.37 3.94
CA LEU A 78 -4.27 -7.81 2.66
C LEU A 78 -4.67 -9.24 2.27
N VAL A 79 -5.64 -9.84 2.97
CA VAL A 79 -6.23 -11.12 2.54
C VAL A 79 -7.00 -10.87 1.24
N LYS A 80 -6.74 -11.70 0.22
CA LYS A 80 -7.36 -11.60 -1.10
C LYS A 80 -8.71 -12.34 -1.11
N LEU A 81 -9.62 -11.87 -1.97
CA LEU A 81 -10.96 -12.47 -2.13
C LEU A 81 -10.95 -13.82 -2.86
N ASP A 82 -9.88 -14.16 -3.57
CA ASP A 82 -9.71 -15.39 -4.34
C ASP A 82 -8.92 -16.48 -3.59
N GLN A 83 -8.94 -16.46 -2.25
CA GLN A 83 -8.43 -17.56 -1.43
C GLN A 83 -9.29 -18.82 -1.57
#